data_AF-A0A8T5L9Z1-F1
#
_entry.id   AF-A0A8T5L9Z1-F1
#
_cell.length_a   1.000
_cell.length_b   1.000
_cell.length_c   1.000
_cell.angle_alpha   90.00
_cell.angle_beta   90.00
_cell.angle_gamma   90.00
#
_symmetry.space_group_name_H-M   'P 1'
#
loop_
_entity.id
_entity.type
_entity.pdbx_description
1 polymer ?
#
loop_
_entity_poly.entity_id
_entity_poly.type
_entity_poly.pdbx_seq_one_letter_code
_entity_poly.pdbx_strand_id
1 'polypeptide(L)'
;MLQETVKLTKSYSYGSYNKFNESEQWIRMTEGCPHNHSYCAEPTEIKVFGIPEIIRNKVKILDMNLLCKPQALDFIKELGSKRVNNKVVYYEFVCGIDYRFLTQEIANALKENRFKRMRMAWDFGMDQQYKIRDALKMLLKAGYRPNDIMFFMICNWKIPYKECCQKLDLCKVWNTKVDDCYFDNQLSPNIKPIWWTMGEIKTFRRKVRKHNQLVNFKIDPELKKLSKVS
;
A
#
# COMPACT_ATOMS: atom_id res chain seq x y z
N MET A 1 26.79 6.68 -10.88
CA MET A 1 25.94 7.89 -10.83
C MET A 1 25.77 8.29 -9.38
N LEU A 2 26.29 9.44 -8.98
CA LEU A 2 26.09 10.01 -7.65
C LEU A 2 24.59 10.27 -7.48
N GLN A 3 23.96 9.64 -6.49
CA GLN A 3 22.58 9.96 -6.11
C GLN A 3 22.61 11.38 -5.54
N GLU A 4 22.09 12.36 -6.28
CA GLU A 4 21.77 13.66 -5.69
C GLU A 4 20.95 13.43 -4.42
N THR A 5 21.43 13.98 -3.30
CA THR A 5 20.81 13.86 -1.99
C THR A 5 19.47 14.59 -2.02
N VAL A 6 18.39 13.84 -2.28
CA VAL A 6 17.05 14.40 -2.17
C VAL A 6 16.66 14.43 -0.70
N LYS A 7 16.32 15.62 -0.21
CA LYS A 7 15.83 15.84 1.15
C LYS A 7 14.31 15.87 1.13
N LEU A 8 13.67 14.99 1.91
CA LEU A 8 12.22 15.06 2.18
C LEU A 8 11.91 16.39 2.88
N THR A 9 10.87 17.09 2.43
CA THR A 9 10.50 18.40 3.00
C THR A 9 9.44 18.28 4.07
N LYS A 10 8.66 17.18 4.06
CA LYS A 10 7.66 16.90 5.10
C LYS A 10 8.28 16.17 6.27
N SER A 11 7.94 16.62 7.48
CA SER A 11 8.20 15.87 8.69
C SER A 11 7.36 14.59 8.69
N TYR A 12 8.00 13.50 9.10
CA TYR A 12 7.35 12.21 9.27
C TYR A 12 7.24 11.89 10.77
N SER A 13 6.20 11.14 11.15
CA SER A 13 6.01 10.74 12.55
C SER A 13 6.76 9.44 12.82
N TYR A 14 7.54 9.41 13.90
CA TYR A 14 8.32 8.24 14.34
C TYR A 14 7.82 7.73 15.68
N GLY A 15 8.26 6.54 16.07
CA GLY A 15 7.95 5.92 17.35
C GLY A 15 6.62 5.15 17.36
N SER A 16 6.30 4.57 18.51
CA SER A 16 5.05 3.83 18.72
C SER A 16 3.83 4.72 18.48
N TYR A 17 2.76 4.11 17.95
CA TYR A 17 1.52 4.82 17.68
C TYR A 17 0.35 3.96 18.11
N ASN A 18 -0.59 4.54 18.84
CA ASN A 18 -1.86 3.90 19.19
C ASN A 18 -2.94 4.96 19.36
N LYS A 19 -3.74 5.19 18.31
CA LYS A 19 -4.92 6.08 18.38
C LYS A 19 -6.12 5.39 17.79
N PHE A 20 -7.32 5.84 18.13
CA PHE A 20 -8.56 5.29 17.61
C PHE A 20 -9.64 6.37 17.52
N ASN A 21 -10.65 6.10 16.70
CA ASN A 21 -11.92 6.82 16.70
C ASN A 21 -13.06 5.85 17.02
N GLU A 22 -14.30 6.23 16.74
CA GLU A 22 -15.47 5.38 16.96
C GLU A 22 -15.45 4.08 16.14
N SER A 23 -14.78 4.06 14.99
CA SER A 23 -14.88 3.01 13.99
C SER A 23 -13.62 2.15 13.81
N GLU A 24 -12.44 2.73 14.02
CA GLU A 24 -11.16 2.11 13.71
C GLU A 24 -10.04 2.58 14.64
N GLN A 25 -8.98 1.80 14.68
CA GLN A 25 -7.75 2.06 15.44
C GLN A 25 -6.57 2.05 14.49
N TRP A 26 -5.58 2.91 14.74
CA TRP A 26 -4.34 2.97 14.02
C TRP A 26 -3.20 2.65 14.97
N ILE A 27 -2.33 1.74 14.55
CA ILE A 27 -1.21 1.27 15.37
C ILE A 27 0.10 1.34 14.60
N ARG A 28 1.20 1.54 15.32
CA ARG A 28 2.56 1.28 14.84
C ARG A 28 3.28 0.39 15.84
N MET A 29 3.65 -0.80 15.40
CA MET A 29 4.25 -1.84 16.24
C MET A 29 5.77 -1.90 16.07
N THR A 30 6.24 -1.50 14.89
CA THR A 30 7.65 -1.48 14.53
C THR A 30 8.00 -0.25 13.70
N GLU A 31 9.28 0.06 13.66
CA GLU A 31 9.89 1.07 12.81
C GLU A 31 11.22 0.51 12.28
N GLY A 32 11.69 1.08 11.19
CA GLY A 32 12.94 0.75 10.52
C GLY A 32 12.76 -0.10 9.26
N CYS A 33 13.55 0.14 8.23
CA CYS A 33 13.65 -0.75 7.07
C CYS A 33 15.12 -0.87 6.66
N PRO A 34 15.63 -2.08 6.35
CA PRO A 34 17.02 -2.23 5.91
C PRO A 34 17.30 -1.50 4.58
N HIS A 35 16.25 -1.05 3.88
CA HIS A 35 16.38 -0.31 2.65
C HIS A 35 16.39 1.20 2.91
N ASN A 36 17.51 1.83 2.59
CA ASN A 36 17.70 3.28 2.70
C ASN A 36 17.30 4.00 1.40
N HIS A 37 16.02 3.88 1.00
CA HIS A 37 15.56 4.54 -0.23
C HIS A 37 15.47 6.06 -0.02
N SER A 38 16.01 6.84 -0.96
CA SER A 38 16.03 8.31 -0.87
C SER A 38 14.64 8.99 -0.86
N TYR A 39 13.60 8.26 -1.25
CA TYR A 39 12.22 8.73 -1.24
C TYR A 39 11.40 8.27 -0.03
N CYS A 40 11.98 7.42 0.83
CA CYS A 40 11.31 6.85 1.99
C CYS A 40 11.72 7.59 3.25
N ALA A 41 10.75 7.87 4.13
CA ALA A 41 11.02 8.48 5.43
C ALA A 41 11.35 7.43 6.51
N GLU A 42 11.28 6.13 6.21
CA GLU A 42 11.56 5.09 7.20
C GLU A 42 13.06 5.08 7.55
N PRO A 43 13.43 5.12 8.84
CA PRO A 43 14.82 5.04 9.23
C PRO A 43 15.37 3.64 8.93
N THR A 44 16.69 3.47 8.97
CA THR A 44 17.30 2.14 8.80
C THR A 44 17.34 1.33 10.09
N GLU A 45 17.34 2.01 11.23
CA GLU A 45 17.37 1.38 12.55
C GLU A 45 16.04 0.67 12.83
N ILE A 46 16.10 -0.64 13.07
CA ILE A 46 14.92 -1.45 13.39
C ILE A 46 14.56 -1.29 14.87
N LYS A 47 13.34 -0.82 15.14
CA LYS A 47 12.76 -0.70 16.48
C LYS A 47 11.49 -1.52 16.59
N VAL A 48 11.32 -2.17 17.73
CA VAL A 48 10.15 -2.98 18.04
C VAL A 48 9.48 -2.42 19.28
N PHE A 49 8.22 -2.00 19.14
CA PHE A 49 7.41 -1.42 20.22
C PHE A 49 6.41 -2.43 20.80
N GLY A 50 6.12 -3.51 20.06
CA GLY A 50 5.12 -4.51 20.41
C GLY A 50 3.71 -4.15 19.94
N ILE A 51 2.76 -5.07 20.13
CA ILE A 51 1.35 -4.85 19.80
C ILE A 51 0.70 -4.09 20.96
N PRO A 52 0.16 -2.87 20.73
CA PRO A 52 -0.57 -2.15 21.77
C PRO A 52 -1.92 -2.81 22.06
N GLU A 53 -2.60 -2.38 23.12
CA GLU A 53 -3.97 -2.82 23.39
C GLU A 53 -4.90 -2.52 22.20
N ILE A 54 -5.62 -3.54 21.73
CA ILE A 54 -6.54 -3.44 20.61
C ILE A 54 -7.97 -3.32 21.14
N ILE A 55 -8.63 -2.20 20.86
CA ILE A 55 -9.98 -1.88 21.35
C ILE A 55 -10.99 -1.63 20.22
N ARG A 56 -10.58 -1.84 18.96
CA ARG A 56 -11.45 -1.79 17.78
C ARG A 56 -11.28 -3.04 16.91
N ASN A 57 -12.37 -3.46 16.27
CA ASN A 57 -12.36 -4.60 15.35
C ASN A 57 -11.80 -4.26 13.96
N LYS A 58 -11.47 -3.00 13.70
CA LYS A 58 -10.80 -2.55 12.47
C LYS A 58 -9.52 -1.82 12.86
N VAL A 59 -8.39 -2.36 12.43
CA VAL A 59 -7.08 -1.85 12.78
C VAL A 59 -6.28 -1.55 11.52
N LYS A 60 -5.72 -0.35 11.46
CA LYS A 60 -4.81 0.12 10.43
C LYS A 60 -3.38 0.09 10.95
N ILE A 61 -2.51 -0.58 10.21
CA ILE A 61 -1.09 -0.73 10.57
C ILE A 61 -0.29 0.32 9.81
N LEU A 62 0.38 1.20 10.57
CA LEU A 62 1.19 2.31 10.07
C LEU A 62 2.67 1.97 9.89
N ASP A 63 3.08 0.73 10.22
CA ASP A 63 4.43 0.23 10.02
C ASP A 63 4.82 0.37 8.54
N MET A 64 5.95 1.03 8.26
CA MET A 64 6.49 1.08 6.91
C MET A 64 7.28 -0.21 6.68
N ASN A 65 6.60 -1.18 6.07
CA ASN A 65 7.07 -2.53 5.76
C ASN A 65 7.28 -3.43 7.00
N LEU A 66 6.18 -3.93 7.58
CA LEU A 66 6.21 -4.94 8.64
C LEU A 66 6.98 -6.20 8.24
N LEU A 67 6.98 -6.59 6.96
CA LEU A 67 7.53 -7.87 6.52
C LEU A 67 9.05 -7.96 6.59
N CYS A 68 9.76 -6.82 6.60
CA CYS A 68 11.21 -6.84 6.75
C CYS A 68 11.68 -7.09 8.19
N LYS A 69 10.74 -7.18 9.14
CA LYS A 69 11.07 -7.37 10.56
C LYS A 69 11.27 -8.85 10.85
N PRO A 70 12.30 -9.25 11.63
CA PRO A 70 12.53 -10.66 11.96
C PRO A 70 11.30 -11.34 12.59
N GLN A 71 10.55 -10.61 13.41
CA GLN A 71 9.34 -11.09 14.10
C GLN A 71 8.04 -10.86 13.31
N ALA A 72 8.10 -10.57 12.00
CA ALA A 72 6.92 -10.23 11.21
C ALA A 72 5.83 -11.31 11.30
N LEU A 73 6.21 -12.57 11.20
CA LEU A 73 5.28 -13.70 11.24
C LEU A 73 4.61 -13.83 12.61
N ASP A 74 5.36 -13.60 13.70
CA ASP A 74 4.83 -13.66 15.06
C ASP A 74 3.82 -12.53 15.29
N PHE A 75 4.12 -11.31 14.84
CA PHE A 75 3.17 -10.20 14.88
C PHE A 75 1.88 -10.51 14.11
N ILE A 76 1.99 -11.08 12.92
CA ILE A 76 0.83 -11.45 12.10
C ILE A 76 -0.06 -12.46 12.85
N LYS A 77 0.53 -13.49 13.45
CA LYS A 77 -0.18 -14.52 14.22
C LYS A 77 -0.80 -13.96 15.49
N GLU A 78 -0.05 -13.17 16.26
CA GLU A 78 -0.54 -12.58 17.50
C GLU A 78 -1.70 -11.62 17.24
N LEU A 79 -1.61 -10.77 16.21
CA LEU A 79 -2.73 -9.92 15.79
C LEU A 79 -3.96 -10.76 15.43
N GLY A 80 -3.82 -11.84 14.64
CA GLY A 80 -4.97 -12.68 14.27
C GLY A 80 -5.68 -13.38 15.44
N SER A 81 -4.99 -13.53 16.58
CA SER A 81 -5.56 -14.05 17.82
C SER A 81 -6.46 -13.05 18.56
N LYS A 82 -6.26 -11.74 18.36
CA LYS A 82 -6.97 -10.70 19.13
C LYS A 82 -8.47 -10.74 18.89
N ARG A 83 -9.22 -10.39 19.94
CA ARG A 83 -10.67 -10.23 19.94
C ARG A 83 -11.04 -8.96 20.68
N VAL A 84 -12.05 -8.26 20.19
CA VAL A 84 -12.65 -7.10 20.86
C VAL A 84 -14.15 -7.37 20.93
N ASN A 85 -14.72 -7.31 22.13
CA ASN A 85 -16.14 -7.62 22.38
C ASN A 85 -16.54 -8.99 21.80
N ASN A 86 -15.70 -10.01 22.03
CA ASN A 86 -15.85 -11.37 21.49
C ASN A 86 -15.89 -11.48 19.95
N LYS A 87 -15.54 -10.41 19.23
CA LYS A 87 -15.49 -10.38 17.76
C LYS A 87 -14.05 -10.35 17.26
N VAL A 88 -13.83 -10.94 16.08
CA VAL A 88 -12.55 -10.92 15.38
C VAL A 88 -12.13 -9.49 15.04
N VAL A 89 -10.82 -9.27 14.91
CA VAL A 89 -10.24 -8.02 14.44
C VAL A 89 -9.77 -8.21 12.99
N TYR A 90 -9.92 -7.16 12.18
CA TYR A 90 -9.44 -7.09 10.80
C TYR A 90 -8.35 -6.05 10.68
N TYR A 91 -7.32 -6.38 9.90
CA TYR A 91 -6.12 -5.57 9.76
C TYR A 91 -5.97 -5.06 8.33
N GLU A 92 -5.56 -3.81 8.16
CA GLU A 92 -5.21 -3.24 6.86
C GLU A 92 -3.87 -2.50 6.98
N PHE A 93 -2.93 -2.77 6.08
CA PHE A 93 -1.73 -1.95 5.97
C PHE A 93 -2.08 -0.59 5.36
N VAL A 94 -1.50 0.47 5.91
CA VAL A 94 -1.58 1.81 5.32
C VAL A 94 -0.47 2.00 4.28
N CYS A 95 0.73 1.51 4.57
CA CYS A 95 1.87 1.52 3.65
C CYS A 95 1.93 0.22 2.83
N GLY A 96 2.66 0.24 1.72
CA GLY A 96 2.92 -0.96 0.92
C GLY A 96 3.84 -1.94 1.65
N ILE A 97 3.52 -3.24 1.60
CA ILE A 97 4.48 -4.31 1.93
C ILE A 97 5.45 -4.50 0.78
N ASP A 98 6.72 -4.75 1.10
CA ASP A 98 7.75 -4.98 0.10
C ASP A 98 7.74 -6.45 -0.34
N TYR A 99 7.58 -6.67 -1.64
CA TYR A 99 7.47 -8.00 -2.23
C TYR A 99 8.71 -8.87 -1.98
N ARG A 100 9.88 -8.27 -1.71
CA ARG A 100 11.13 -8.99 -1.48
C ARG A 100 11.12 -9.81 -0.19
N PHE A 101 10.29 -9.42 0.78
CA PHE A 101 10.11 -10.14 2.05
C PHE A 101 8.84 -11.00 2.06
N LEU A 102 8.07 -11.00 0.97
CA LEU A 102 6.87 -11.83 0.88
C LEU A 102 7.26 -13.26 0.50
N THR A 103 6.98 -14.19 1.40
CA THR A 103 7.02 -15.64 1.12
C THR A 103 5.60 -16.20 1.05
N GLN A 104 5.45 -17.43 0.55
CA GLN A 104 4.14 -18.09 0.56
C GLN A 104 3.61 -18.31 1.99
N GLU A 105 4.49 -18.61 2.94
CA GLU A 105 4.13 -18.76 4.36
C GLU A 105 3.56 -17.46 4.93
N ILE A 106 4.24 -16.33 4.69
CA ILE A 106 3.77 -15.01 5.12
C ILE A 106 2.45 -14.66 4.42
N ALA A 107 2.31 -14.94 3.13
CA ALA A 107 1.06 -14.70 2.40
C ALA A 107 -0.13 -15.47 3.00
N ASN A 108 0.08 -16.75 3.34
CA ASN A 108 -0.94 -17.58 4.00
C ASN A 108 -1.28 -17.02 5.39
N ALA A 109 -0.26 -16.71 6.20
CA ALA A 109 -0.44 -16.17 7.53
C ALA A 109 -1.22 -14.84 7.51
N LEU A 110 -0.91 -13.93 6.58
CA LEU A 110 -1.66 -12.69 6.40
C LEU A 110 -3.15 -12.97 6.13
N LYS A 111 -3.47 -13.91 5.24
CA LYS A 111 -4.85 -14.25 4.91
C LYS A 111 -5.59 -14.83 6.11
N GLU A 112 -5.01 -15.86 6.73
CA GLU A 112 -5.58 -16.60 7.86
C GLU A 112 -5.84 -15.67 9.05
N ASN A 113 -4.92 -14.73 9.27
CA ASN A 113 -4.99 -13.73 10.34
C ASN A 113 -5.70 -12.45 9.92
N ARG A 114 -6.56 -12.52 8.89
CA ARG A 114 -7.57 -11.50 8.56
C ARG A 114 -6.99 -10.14 8.15
N PHE A 115 -5.79 -10.12 7.58
CA PHE A 115 -5.28 -8.96 6.87
C PHE A 115 -6.05 -8.81 5.55
N LYS A 116 -6.60 -7.62 5.32
CA LYS A 116 -7.43 -7.28 4.18
C LYS A 116 -6.78 -6.18 3.36
N ARG A 117 -7.25 -6.03 2.12
CA ARG A 117 -6.87 -4.94 1.20
C ARG A 117 -5.36 -4.81 1.07
N MET A 118 -4.72 -5.91 0.66
CA MET A 118 -3.27 -6.00 0.58
C MET A 118 -2.70 -4.89 -0.30
N ARG A 119 -1.74 -4.14 0.25
CA ARG A 119 -0.99 -3.10 -0.48
C ARG A 119 0.41 -3.60 -0.72
N MET A 120 0.80 -3.81 -1.97
CA MET A 120 2.14 -4.25 -2.33
C MET A 120 2.90 -3.10 -2.98
N ALA A 121 4.09 -2.77 -2.47
CA ALA A 121 4.93 -1.72 -3.03
C ALA A 121 5.48 -2.11 -4.41
N TRP A 122 5.35 -1.20 -5.37
CA TRP A 122 5.98 -1.26 -6.69
C TRP A 122 6.64 0.10 -7.01
N ASP A 123 7.55 0.49 -6.12
CA ASP A 123 8.21 1.81 -6.12
C ASP A 123 9.51 1.88 -6.93
N PHE A 124 9.74 0.90 -7.82
CA PHE A 124 10.92 0.81 -8.69
C PHE A 124 10.50 0.69 -10.16
N GLY A 125 11.38 0.19 -11.01
CA GLY A 125 11.12 0.09 -12.43
C GLY A 125 10.12 -1.01 -12.83
N MET A 126 9.71 -0.94 -14.10
CA MET A 126 8.92 -1.94 -14.82
C MET A 126 9.69 -3.24 -15.05
N ASP A 127 11.02 -3.21 -14.99
CA ASP A 127 11.89 -4.39 -15.04
C ASP A 127 11.57 -5.40 -13.93
N GLN A 128 10.99 -4.95 -12.82
CA GLN A 128 10.55 -5.80 -11.71
C GLN A 128 9.20 -6.50 -11.93
N GLN A 129 8.52 -6.27 -13.05
CA GLN A 129 7.15 -6.77 -13.30
C GLN A 129 6.98 -8.28 -13.05
N TYR A 130 7.98 -9.11 -13.36
CA TYR A 130 7.89 -10.55 -13.16
C TYR A 130 7.95 -10.92 -11.67
N LYS A 131 8.82 -10.26 -10.90
CA LYS A 131 8.92 -10.45 -9.44
C LYS A 131 7.63 -10.01 -8.75
N ILE A 132 7.08 -8.87 -9.18
CA ILE A 132 5.79 -8.36 -8.71
C ILE A 132 4.66 -9.33 -9.04
N ARG A 133 4.64 -9.88 -10.26
CA ARG A 133 3.65 -10.89 -10.67
C ARG A 133 3.78 -12.16 -9.83
N ASP A 134 4.99 -12.59 -9.48
CA ASP A 134 5.17 -13.79 -8.67
C ASP A 134 4.74 -13.56 -7.22
N ALA A 135 5.00 -12.38 -6.64
CA ALA A 135 4.43 -11.98 -5.36
C ALA A 135 2.89 -11.89 -5.39
N LEU A 136 2.31 -11.38 -6.48
CA LEU A 136 0.86 -11.42 -6.70
C LEU A 136 0.33 -12.86 -6.68
N LYS A 137 0.98 -13.80 -7.39
CA LYS A 137 0.58 -15.22 -7.37
C LYS A 137 0.61 -15.80 -5.96
N MET A 138 1.56 -15.42 -5.10
CA MET A 138 1.59 -15.89 -3.71
C MET A 138 0.35 -15.44 -2.93
N LEU A 139 -0.06 -14.17 -3.09
CA LEU A 139 -1.29 -13.66 -2.46
C LEU A 139 -2.54 -14.34 -3.03
N LEU A 140 -2.61 -14.55 -4.35
CA LEU A 140 -3.74 -15.26 -4.97
C LEU A 140 -3.82 -16.71 -4.47
N LYS A 141 -2.69 -17.41 -4.38
CA LYS A 141 -2.60 -18.77 -3.85
C LYS A 141 -3.00 -18.84 -2.37
N ALA A 142 -2.70 -17.81 -1.59
CA ALA A 142 -3.17 -17.69 -0.21
C ALA A 142 -4.70 -17.43 -0.12
N GLY A 143 -5.38 -17.15 -1.22
CA GLY A 143 -6.84 -16.95 -1.27
C GLY A 143 -7.28 -15.49 -1.24
N TYR A 144 -6.40 -14.54 -1.53
CA TYR A 144 -6.82 -13.17 -1.84
C TYR A 144 -7.48 -13.10 -3.22
N ARG A 145 -8.52 -12.27 -3.34
CA ARG A 145 -9.10 -11.95 -4.65
C ARG A 145 -8.26 -10.84 -5.30
N PRO A 146 -8.14 -10.80 -6.63
CA PRO A 146 -7.40 -9.73 -7.31
C PRO A 146 -7.86 -8.31 -6.92
N ASN A 147 -9.17 -8.10 -6.78
CA ASN A 147 -9.73 -6.81 -6.38
C ASN A 147 -9.51 -6.43 -4.90
N ASP A 148 -9.04 -7.38 -4.07
CA ASP A 148 -8.60 -7.11 -2.70
C ASP A 148 -7.10 -6.75 -2.64
N ILE A 149 -6.39 -6.76 -3.77
CA ILE A 149 -4.97 -6.43 -3.87
C ILE A 149 -4.81 -5.08 -4.57
N MET A 150 -3.87 -4.28 -4.09
CA MET A 150 -3.56 -2.96 -4.58
C MET A 150 -2.05 -2.78 -4.69
N PHE A 151 -1.59 -2.26 -5.82
CA PHE A 151 -0.18 -1.90 -6.00
C PHE A 151 0.04 -0.46 -5.61
N PHE A 152 0.86 -0.27 -4.59
CA PHE A 152 1.30 1.03 -4.08
C PHE A 152 2.45 1.53 -4.95
N MET A 153 2.24 2.63 -5.66
CA MET A 153 3.19 3.17 -6.63
C MET A 153 3.57 4.60 -6.25
N ILE A 154 4.86 4.83 -6.01
CA ILE A 154 5.40 6.17 -5.88
C ILE A 154 5.26 6.94 -7.20
N CYS A 155 4.60 8.09 -7.11
CA CYS A 155 4.28 9.01 -8.19
C CYS A 155 4.90 10.38 -7.92
N ASN A 156 5.03 11.20 -8.96
CA ASN A 156 5.70 12.52 -8.87
C ASN A 156 7.11 12.42 -8.28
N TRP A 157 7.77 11.30 -8.57
CA TRP A 157 9.15 10.99 -8.22
C TRP A 157 9.97 10.76 -9.50
N LYS A 158 11.25 10.45 -9.36
CA LYS A 158 12.18 10.11 -10.46
C LYS A 158 11.69 8.93 -11.34
N ILE A 159 10.68 8.17 -10.91
CA ILE A 159 9.97 7.22 -11.79
C ILE A 159 9.09 8.01 -12.78
N PRO A 160 9.30 7.87 -14.09
CA PRO A 160 8.56 8.64 -15.08
C PRO A 160 7.05 8.35 -15.07
N TYR A 161 6.24 9.36 -15.38
CA TYR A 161 4.79 9.23 -15.57
C TYR A 161 4.41 8.09 -16.53
N LYS A 162 5.13 7.98 -17.65
CA LYS A 162 4.93 6.92 -18.67
C LYS A 162 5.08 5.53 -18.06
N GLU A 163 6.04 5.36 -17.16
CA GLU A 163 6.33 4.08 -16.54
C GLU A 163 5.24 3.70 -15.52
N CYS A 164 4.77 4.65 -14.71
CA CYS A 164 3.61 4.43 -13.84
C CYS A 164 2.33 4.09 -14.65
N CYS A 165 2.17 4.66 -15.85
CA CYS A 165 1.10 4.29 -16.76
C CYS A 165 1.22 2.83 -17.27
N GLN A 166 2.43 2.35 -17.59
CA GLN A 166 2.66 0.95 -17.96
C GLN A 166 2.34 -0.01 -16.82
N LYS A 167 2.71 0.34 -15.57
CA LYS A 167 2.32 -0.43 -14.38
C LYS A 167 0.80 -0.49 -14.21
N LEU A 168 0.12 0.64 -14.42
CA LEU A 168 -1.34 0.71 -14.38
C LEU A 168 -1.97 -0.19 -15.45
N ASP A 169 -1.40 -0.26 -16.66
CA ASP A 169 -1.89 -1.15 -17.71
C ASP A 169 -1.76 -2.63 -17.32
N LEU A 170 -0.66 -3.03 -16.66
CA LEU A 170 -0.54 -4.37 -16.10
C LEU A 170 -1.56 -4.64 -14.98
N CYS A 171 -1.83 -3.67 -14.12
CA CYS A 171 -2.85 -3.80 -13.08
C CYS A 171 -4.26 -4.00 -13.68
N LYS A 172 -4.54 -3.49 -14.88
CA LYS A 172 -5.78 -3.81 -15.61
C LYS A 172 -5.84 -5.28 -16.00
N VAL A 173 -4.76 -5.80 -16.59
CA VAL A 173 -4.66 -7.22 -16.98
C VAL A 173 -4.81 -8.12 -15.76
N TRP A 174 -4.21 -7.75 -14.63
CA TRP A 174 -4.29 -8.52 -13.39
C TRP A 174 -5.58 -8.30 -12.59
N ASN A 175 -6.44 -7.36 -13.01
CA ASN A 175 -7.67 -6.97 -12.32
C ASN A 175 -7.41 -6.62 -10.82
N THR A 176 -6.28 -5.96 -10.56
CA THR A 176 -5.86 -5.45 -9.24
C THR A 176 -6.00 -3.94 -9.20
N LYS A 177 -6.05 -3.35 -8.00
CA LYS A 177 -6.13 -1.89 -7.83
C LYS A 177 -4.76 -1.22 -7.85
N VAL A 178 -4.75 0.11 -7.91
CA VAL A 178 -3.55 0.94 -7.75
C VAL A 178 -3.76 1.96 -6.61
N ASP A 179 -2.75 2.13 -5.76
CA ASP A 179 -2.62 3.22 -4.79
C ASP A 179 -1.59 4.20 -5.33
N ASP A 180 -2.04 5.39 -5.77
CA ASP A 180 -1.19 6.44 -6.30
C ASP A 180 -0.58 7.26 -5.15
N CYS A 181 0.53 6.78 -4.57
CA CYS A 181 1.24 7.48 -3.51
C CYS A 181 2.11 8.59 -4.09
N TYR A 182 1.94 9.82 -3.63
CA TYR A 182 2.71 10.96 -4.12
C TYR A 182 3.92 11.27 -3.25
N PHE A 183 5.06 11.44 -3.90
CA PHE A 183 6.35 11.74 -3.28
C PHE A 183 6.27 12.89 -2.27
N ASP A 184 7.05 12.76 -1.19
CA ASP A 184 7.15 13.72 -0.09
C ASP A 184 5.83 13.88 0.69
N ASN A 185 5.12 12.76 0.89
CA ASN A 185 3.87 12.66 1.65
C ASN A 185 2.81 13.68 1.18
N GLN A 186 2.76 13.95 -0.12
CA GLN A 186 1.80 14.89 -0.69
C GLN A 186 0.43 14.24 -0.81
N LEU A 187 -0.59 14.90 -0.27
CA LEU A 187 -1.95 14.38 -0.26
C LEU A 187 -2.86 15.18 -1.18
N SER A 188 -3.80 14.49 -1.81
CA SER A 188 -4.90 15.10 -2.54
C SER A 188 -5.72 16.07 -1.69
N PRO A 189 -6.19 17.22 -2.23
CA PRO A 189 -5.95 17.74 -3.59
C PRO A 189 -4.63 18.51 -3.75
N ASN A 190 -3.83 18.62 -2.69
CA ASN A 190 -2.68 19.52 -2.56
C ASN A 190 -1.36 18.90 -3.02
N ILE A 191 -1.30 18.43 -4.26
CA ILE A 191 -0.09 17.86 -4.86
C ILE A 191 0.58 18.91 -5.74
N LYS A 192 1.84 19.24 -5.42
CA LYS A 192 2.69 20.15 -6.18
C LYS A 192 3.59 19.37 -7.16
N PRO A 193 3.79 19.86 -8.39
CA PRO A 193 4.75 19.29 -9.33
C PRO A 193 6.15 19.28 -8.72
N ILE A 194 6.82 18.12 -8.71
CA ILE A 194 8.25 17.99 -8.35
C ILE A 194 9.00 17.42 -9.55
N TRP A 195 8.65 16.19 -9.94
CA TRP A 195 9.24 15.50 -11.09
C TRP A 195 8.28 15.34 -12.26
N TRP A 196 6.98 15.43 -11.99
CA TRP A 196 5.94 15.37 -13.02
C TRP A 196 5.29 16.73 -13.19
N THR A 197 4.77 17.01 -14.37
CA THR A 197 3.93 18.18 -14.63
C THR A 197 2.58 18.06 -13.91
N MET A 198 1.92 19.19 -13.66
CA MET A 198 0.56 19.20 -13.12
C MET A 198 -0.44 18.48 -14.03
N GLY A 199 -0.22 18.51 -15.36
CA GLY A 199 -1.04 17.80 -16.34
C GLY A 199 -0.92 16.27 -16.19
N GLU A 200 0.31 15.76 -16.05
CA GLU A 200 0.58 14.34 -15.80
C GLU A 200 0.00 13.88 -14.47
N ILE A 201 0.18 14.66 -13.40
CA ILE A 201 -0.42 14.37 -12.09
C ILE A 201 -1.94 14.23 -12.23
N LYS A 202 -2.64 15.26 -12.71
CA LYS A 202 -4.11 15.22 -12.86
C LYS A 202 -4.56 14.05 -13.75
N THR A 203 -3.85 13.80 -14.84
CA THR A 203 -4.17 12.73 -15.78
C THR A 203 -4.00 11.35 -15.16
N PHE A 204 -2.88 11.10 -14.47
CA PHE A 204 -2.62 9.82 -13.83
C PHE A 204 -3.67 9.50 -12.77
N ARG A 205 -3.98 10.46 -11.89
CA ARG A 205 -4.99 10.29 -10.84
C ARG A 205 -6.36 9.97 -11.38
N ARG A 206 -6.76 10.64 -12.47
CA ARG A 206 -8.02 10.35 -13.16
C ARG A 206 -8.03 8.91 -13.68
N LYS A 207 -6.95 8.47 -14.34
CA LYS A 207 -6.80 7.09 -14.84
C LYS A 207 -6.87 6.06 -13.71
N VAL A 208 -6.15 6.28 -12.60
CA VAL A 208 -6.16 5.40 -11.42
C VAL A 208 -7.55 5.34 -10.78
N ARG A 209 -8.23 6.48 -10.60
CA ARG A 209 -9.60 6.52 -10.07
C ARG A 209 -10.57 5.73 -10.93
N LYS A 210 -10.57 5.97 -12.24
CA LYS A 210 -11.40 5.24 -13.22
C LYS A 210 -11.13 3.74 -13.15
N HIS A 211 -9.86 3.35 -13.18
CA HIS A 211 -9.43 1.96 -13.08
C HIS A 211 -9.93 1.30 -11.79
N ASN A 212 -9.71 1.92 -10.63
CA ASN A 212 -10.14 1.38 -9.36
C ASN A 212 -11.68 1.27 -9.25
N GLN A 213 -12.43 2.20 -9.86
CA GLN A 213 -13.89 2.10 -9.96
C GLN A 213 -14.32 0.90 -10.82
N LEU A 214 -13.67 0.67 -11.96
CA LEU A 214 -13.90 -0.51 -12.81
C LEU A 214 -13.57 -1.82 -12.07
N VAL A 215 -12.46 -1.88 -11.34
CA VAL A 215 -12.07 -3.07 -10.57
C VAL A 215 -13.08 -3.37 -9.46
N ASN A 216 -13.54 -2.34 -8.73
CA ASN A 216 -14.46 -2.49 -7.59
C ASN A 216 -15.90 -2.75 -8.02
N PHE A 217 -16.41 -1.98 -8.98
CA PHE A 217 -17.84 -1.91 -9.28
C PHE A 217 -18.22 -2.48 -10.63
N LYS A 218 -17.25 -2.77 -11.50
CA LYS A 218 -17.49 -3.22 -12.89
C LYS A 218 -18.31 -2.21 -13.71
N ILE A 219 -18.28 -0.94 -13.30
CA ILE A 219 -18.95 0.18 -13.97
C ILE A 219 -17.89 1.14 -14.46
N ASP A 220 -17.96 1.51 -15.74
CA ASP A 220 -17.18 2.64 -16.26
C ASP A 220 -17.89 3.95 -15.87
N PRO A 221 -17.29 4.77 -14.99
CA PRO A 221 -17.87 6.06 -14.58
C PRO A 221 -18.01 7.06 -15.73
N GLU A 222 -17.29 6.87 -16.85
CA GLU A 222 -17.28 7.76 -18.00
C GLU A 222 -18.21 7.30 -19.13
N LEU A 223 -18.77 6.09 -19.04
CA LEU A 223 -19.90 5.72 -19.89
C LEU A 223 -21.09 6.58 -19.47
N LYS A 224 -21.39 7.63 -20.25
CA LYS A 224 -22.63 8.42 -20.10
C LYS A 224 -23.79 7.42 -20.00
N LYS A 225 -24.75 7.67 -19.09
CA LYS A 225 -26.05 6.99 -19.11
C LYS A 225 -26.65 7.16 -20.51
N LEU A 226 -26.48 6.16 -21.37
CA LEU A 226 -27.19 6.01 -22.64
C LEU A 226 -28.65 5.67 -22.31
N SER A 227 -29.38 6.57 -21.66
CA SER A 227 -30.81 6.42 -21.36
C SER A 227 -31.37 7.69 -20.75
N LYS A 228 -31.60 8.72 -21.57
CA LYS A 228 -32.77 9.61 -21.53
C LYS A 228 -32.88 10.29 -22.89
N VAL A 229 -33.14 9.49 -23.93
CA VAL A 229 -33.88 9.94 -25.10
C VAL A 229 -35.20 9.19 -24.99
N SER A 230 -36.17 9.87 -24.40
CA SER A 230 -37.59 9.52 -24.38
C SER A 230 -38.31 10.69 -25.03
#